data_AF-A0A218YZU2-F1
#
_entry.id   AF-A0A218YZU2-F1
#
_cell.length_a   1.000
_cell.length_b   1.000
_cell.length_c   1.000
_cell.angle_alpha   90.00
_cell.angle_beta   90.00
_cell.angle_gamma   90.00
#
_symmetry.space_group_name_H-M   'P 1'
#
loop_
_entity.id
_entity.type
_entity.pdbx_description
1 polymer ?
#
loop_
_entity_poly.entity_id
_entity_poly.type
_entity_poly.pdbx_seq_one_letter_code
_entity_poly.pdbx_strand_id
1 'polypeptide(L)'
;MTVTEAVKSAVGLGAPSTCTQLQAKKAVLLVRAIECSKRLMNLAAATREQMSEARLPIQYRDGCAGLLIPLNRCRYEEYYLPWKCEG
;
A
#
# COMPACT_ATOMS: atom_id res chain seq x y z
N MET A 1 25.59 -42.43 18.55
CA MET A 1 24.52 -41.48 18.18
C MET A 1 24.92 -40.11 18.68
N THR A 2 25.52 -39.32 17.78
CA THR A 2 26.08 -38.01 18.12
C THR A 2 24.99 -36.93 17.98
N VAL A 3 25.02 -35.94 18.87
CA VAL A 3 24.03 -34.85 18.99
C VAL A 3 23.76 -34.12 17.66
N THR A 4 24.68 -34.22 16.70
CA THR A 4 24.55 -33.74 15.32
C THR A 4 23.33 -34.31 14.58
N GLU A 5 22.93 -35.55 14.83
CA GLU A 5 21.78 -36.17 14.17
C GLU A 5 20.44 -35.66 14.73
N ALA A 6 20.40 -35.25 16.01
CA ALA A 6 19.21 -34.65 16.60
C ALA A 6 18.94 -33.23 16.06
N VAL A 7 19.99 -32.45 15.78
CA VAL A 7 19.86 -31.12 15.16
C VAL A 7 19.39 -31.22 13.71
N LYS A 8 19.70 -32.31 13.01
CA LYS A 8 19.24 -32.55 11.64
C LYS A 8 17.73 -32.76 11.53
N SER A 9 17.10 -33.28 12.58
CA SER A 9 15.64 -33.33 12.70
C SER A 9 15.04 -31.95 13.03
N ALA A 10 15.77 -31.11 13.78
CA ALA A 10 15.29 -29.78 14.19
C ALA A 10 15.35 -28.70 13.09
N VAL A 11 16.25 -28.81 12.11
CA VAL A 11 16.44 -27.77 11.08
C VAL A 11 15.77 -28.11 9.74
N GLY A 12 15.17 -29.30 9.60
CA GLY A 12 14.25 -29.59 8.49
C GLY A 12 14.79 -29.31 7.08
N LEU A 13 16.11 -29.48 6.87
CA LEU A 13 16.74 -29.35 5.56
C LEU A 13 16.70 -30.71 4.84
N GLY A 14 15.50 -31.10 4.43
CA GLY A 14 15.25 -32.13 3.42
C GLY A 14 14.60 -31.48 2.21
N ALA A 15 15.14 -31.79 1.03
CA ALA A 15 14.78 -31.34 -0.32
C ALA A 15 13.33 -30.83 -0.55
N PRO A 16 13.14 -29.85 -1.46
CA PRO A 16 11.89 -29.14 -1.66
C PRO A 16 10.76 -30.11 -2.04
N SER A 17 9.94 -30.47 -1.05
CA SER A 17 8.57 -30.83 -1.31
C SER A 17 7.93 -29.66 -2.07
N THR A 18 7.00 -29.96 -2.97
CA THR A 18 6.23 -29.01 -3.80
C THR A 18 5.56 -27.86 -3.03
N CYS A 19 5.67 -27.84 -1.70
CA CYS A 19 5.31 -26.76 -0.81
C CYS A 19 6.19 -25.49 -0.99
N THR A 20 7.49 -25.58 -1.31
CA THR A 20 8.36 -24.39 -1.45
C THR A 20 8.02 -23.50 -2.64
N GLN A 21 7.43 -24.06 -3.71
CA GLN A 21 6.87 -23.25 -4.81
C GLN A 21 5.57 -22.54 -4.41
N LEU A 22 4.82 -23.10 -3.46
CA LEU A 22 3.61 -22.48 -2.91
C LEU A 22 3.96 -21.35 -1.92
N GLN A 23 5.10 -21.44 -1.23
CA GLN A 23 5.61 -20.37 -0.36
C GLN A 23 6.03 -19.12 -1.16
N ALA A 24 6.59 -19.28 -2.36
CA ALA A 24 6.89 -18.14 -3.24
C ALA A 24 5.62 -17.44 -3.72
N LYS A 25 4.57 -18.20 -4.10
CA LYS A 25 3.27 -17.62 -4.48
C LYS A 25 2.56 -16.95 -3.30
N LYS A 26 2.63 -17.55 -2.10
CA LYS A 26 2.06 -17.00 -0.86
C LYS A 26 2.81 -15.74 -0.41
N ALA A 27 4.13 -15.70 -0.56
CA ALA A 27 4.94 -14.51 -0.31
C ALA A 27 4.64 -13.39 -1.32
N VAL A 28 4.50 -13.68 -2.62
CA VAL A 28 4.12 -12.69 -3.64
C VAL A 28 2.70 -12.13 -3.38
N LEU A 29 1.76 -12.98 -2.97
CA LEU A 29 0.42 -12.54 -2.58
C LEU A 29 0.44 -11.63 -1.34
N LEU A 30 1.27 -11.97 -0.35
CA LEU A 30 1.45 -11.18 0.88
C LEU A 30 2.12 -9.83 0.58
N VAL A 31 3.18 -9.81 -0.24
CA VAL A 31 3.86 -8.59 -0.68
C VAL A 31 2.89 -7.69 -1.45
N ARG A 32 2.10 -8.24 -2.39
CA ARG A 32 1.04 -7.50 -3.09
C ARG A 32 -0.04 -6.99 -2.15
N ALA A 33 -0.43 -7.74 -1.13
CA ALA A 33 -1.41 -7.30 -0.12
C ALA A 33 -0.85 -6.18 0.79
N ILE A 34 0.44 -6.23 1.14
CA ILE A 34 1.15 -5.18 1.89
C ILE A 34 1.29 -3.93 1.02
N GLU A 35 1.58 -4.09 -0.26
CA GLU A 35 1.71 -2.99 -1.22
C GLU A 35 0.35 -2.36 -1.55
N CYS A 36 -0.71 -3.18 -1.64
CA CYS A 36 -2.10 -2.73 -1.69
C CYS A 36 -2.51 -2.00 -0.40
N SER A 37 -2.09 -2.48 0.78
CA SER A 37 -2.33 -1.78 2.06
C SER A 37 -1.58 -0.45 2.13
N LYS A 38 -0.33 -0.38 1.70
CA LYS A 38 0.42 0.89 1.56
C LYS A 38 -0.25 1.83 0.55
N ARG A 39 -0.81 1.29 -0.53
CA ARG A 39 -1.52 2.07 -1.55
C ARG A 39 -2.90 2.55 -1.09
N LEU A 40 -3.59 1.76 -0.26
CA LEU A 40 -4.83 2.14 0.42
C LEU A 40 -4.58 3.19 1.51
N MET A 41 -3.46 3.10 2.24
CA MET A 41 -3.10 4.09 3.26
C MET A 41 -2.58 5.42 2.67
N ASN A 42 -1.95 5.40 1.50
CA ASN A 42 -1.47 6.61 0.81
C ASN A 42 -2.57 7.42 0.09
N LEU A 43 -3.82 6.93 0.06
CA LEU A 43 -4.95 7.72 -0.44
C LEU A 43 -5.48 8.70 0.63
N ALA A 44 -5.26 8.39 1.91
CA ALA A 44 -5.88 9.13 3.01
C ALA A 44 -5.08 10.37 3.45
N ALA A 45 -3.76 10.40 3.24
CA ALA A 45 -2.90 11.49 3.74
C ALA A 45 -1.98 12.05 2.66
N ALA A 46 -2.14 13.34 2.36
CA ALA A 46 -1.22 14.07 1.48
C ALA A 46 0.04 14.52 2.25
N THR A 47 1.20 14.46 1.60
CA THR A 47 2.43 15.03 2.17
C THR A 47 2.40 16.56 2.14
N ARG A 48 3.28 17.21 2.91
CA ARG A 48 3.38 18.68 2.95
C ARG A 48 3.79 19.27 1.60
N GLU A 49 4.61 18.54 0.85
CA GLU A 49 5.08 18.90 -0.47
C GLU A 49 3.91 18.85 -1.46
N GLN A 50 3.13 17.77 -1.45
CA GLN A 50 1.93 17.61 -2.28
C GLN A 50 0.89 18.70 -2.01
N MET A 51 0.65 19.04 -0.75
CA MET A 51 -0.27 20.13 -0.38
C MET A 51 0.23 21.52 -0.84
N SER A 52 1.54 21.71 -0.89
CA SER A 52 2.15 22.96 -1.36
C SER A 52 2.13 23.05 -2.88
N GLU A 53 2.40 21.95 -3.58
CA GLU A 53 2.33 21.84 -5.04
C GLU A 53 0.89 22.06 -5.55
N ALA A 54 -0.09 21.48 -4.86
CA ALA A 54 -1.51 21.70 -5.14
C ALA A 54 -2.03 23.08 -4.66
N ARG A 55 -1.16 23.94 -4.13
CA ARG A 55 -1.45 25.31 -3.70
C ARG A 55 -2.65 25.42 -2.75
N LEU A 56 -2.80 24.48 -1.82
CA LEU A 56 -3.87 24.56 -0.83
C LEU A 56 -3.65 25.74 0.12
N PRO A 57 -4.69 26.56 0.38
CA PRO A 57 -4.71 27.51 1.48
C PRO A 57 -4.42 26.81 2.81
N ILE A 58 -3.83 27.53 3.76
CA ILE A 58 -3.39 26.96 5.05
C ILE A 58 -4.53 26.29 5.82
N GLN A 59 -5.76 26.76 5.63
CA GLN A 59 -6.97 26.26 6.28
C GLN A 59 -7.34 24.82 5.86
N TYR A 60 -6.94 24.40 4.65
CA TYR A 60 -7.29 23.10 4.07
C TYR A 60 -6.11 22.11 4.07
N ARG A 61 -5.04 22.43 4.81
CA ARG A 61 -3.87 21.55 4.97
C ARG A 61 -4.03 20.64 6.19
N ASP A 62 -5.14 19.94 6.23
CA ASP A 62 -5.56 19.06 7.31
C ASP A 62 -5.35 17.58 6.94
N GLY A 63 -5.76 16.67 7.82
CA GLY A 63 -5.68 15.23 7.56
C GLY A 63 -6.51 14.78 6.35
N CYS A 64 -7.45 15.60 5.89
CA CYS A 64 -8.33 15.31 4.76
C CYS A 64 -7.77 15.80 3.41
N ALA A 65 -6.62 16.49 3.38
CA ALA A 65 -6.06 17.06 2.15
C ALA A 65 -5.80 16.02 1.05
N GLY A 66 -5.60 14.75 1.41
CA GLY A 66 -5.46 13.64 0.46
C GLY A 66 -6.70 13.42 -0.41
N LEU A 67 -7.90 13.68 0.12
CA LEU A 67 -9.17 13.61 -0.60
C LEU A 67 -9.46 14.89 -1.39
N LEU A 68 -9.06 16.03 -0.84
CA LEU A 68 -9.36 17.34 -1.42
C LEU A 68 -8.52 17.65 -2.69
N ILE A 69 -7.26 17.20 -2.73
CA ILE A 69 -6.40 17.35 -3.92
C ILE A 69 -7.02 16.73 -5.19
N PRO A 70 -7.39 15.43 -5.21
CA PRO A 70 -8.01 14.82 -6.38
C PRO A 70 -9.39 15.40 -6.70
N LEU A 71 -10.19 15.73 -5.68
CA LEU A 71 -11.49 16.38 -5.87
C LEU A 71 -11.35 17.74 -6.58
N ASN A 72 -10.39 18.56 -6.16
CA ASN A 72 -10.15 19.86 -6.78
C ASN A 72 -9.65 19.73 -8.21
N ARG A 73 -8.80 18.73 -8.51
CA ARG A 73 -8.41 18.44 -9.90
C ARG A 73 -9.63 18.10 -10.76
N CYS A 74 -10.50 17.20 -10.30
CA CYS A 74 -11.75 16.85 -11.00
C CYS A 74 -12.62 18.10 -11.27
N ARG A 75 -12.78 18.96 -10.25
CA ARG A 75 -13.56 20.20 -10.38
C ARG A 75 -13.03 21.15 -11.46
N TYR A 76 -11.71 21.28 -11.59
CA TYR A 76 -11.12 22.10 -12.64
C TYR A 76 -11.26 21.46 -14.03
N GLU A 77 -11.07 20.16 -14.14
CA GLU A 77 -11.17 19.42 -15.41
C GLU A 77 -12.61 19.39 -15.95
N GLU A 78 -13.59 19.20 -15.07
CA GLU A 78 -15.01 19.10 -15.40
C GLU A 78 -15.76 20.44 -15.22
N TYR A 79 -15.05 21.56 -15.10
CA TYR A 79 -15.64 22.90 -14.96
C TYR A 79 -16.73 23.00 -13.86
N TYR A 80 -16.53 22.29 -12.75
CA TYR A 80 -17.42 22.29 -11.58
C TYR A 80 -18.85 21.80 -11.87
N LEU A 81 -19.02 20.89 -12.85
CA LEU A 81 -20.32 20.27 -13.11
C LEU A 81 -20.80 19.45 -11.88
N PRO A 82 -22.04 19.65 -11.40
CA PRO A 82 -22.48 19.10 -10.11
C PRO A 82 -22.72 17.58 -10.09
N TRP A 83 -22.72 16.92 -11.25
CA TRP A 83 -22.95 15.47 -11.38
C TRP A 83 -21.71 14.66 -11.76
N LYS A 84 -20.52 15.28 -11.74
CA LYS A 84 -19.26 14.65 -12.20
C LYS A 84 -18.32 14.24 -11.07
N CYS A 85 -18.14 15.13 -10.11
CA CYS A 85 -17.20 14.95 -9.01
C CYS A 85 -17.97 14.68 -7.71
N GLU A 86 -18.40 13.44 -7.51
CA GLU A 86 -18.96 12.96 -6.25
C GLU A 86 -17.81 12.62 -5.29
N GLY A 87 -17.86 13.18 -4.07
CA GLY A 87 -16.78 13.14 -3.07
C GLY A 87 -16.72 11.85 -2.26
#